data_AF-U1GLP9-F1
#
_entry.id   AF-U1GLP9-F1
#
_cell.length_a   1.000
_cell.length_b   1.000
_cell.length_c   1.000
_cell.angle_alpha   90.00
_cell.angle_beta   90.00
_cell.angle_gamma   90.00
#
_symmetry.space_group_name_H-M   'P 1'
#
loop_
_entity.id
_entity.type
_entity.pdbx_description
1 polymer ?
#
loop_
_entity_poly.entity_id
_entity_poly.type
_entity_poly.pdbx_seq_one_letter_code
_entity_poly.pdbx_strand_id
1 'polypeptide(L)' 'MSDKVSEKEEIFTVPCPICHKEVEWSEKSPYRPFCSKRCQLIDLGEWAAEEKKIPTEESPFTTEIDQAKYMS' A
#
# COMPACT_ATOMS: atom_id res chain seq x y z
N MET A 1 -30.94 -2.46 -36.95
CA MET A 1 -30.45 -1.12 -36.59
C MET A 1 -30.62 -0.92 -35.09
N SER A 2 -29.62 -0.27 -34.48
CA SER A 2 -29.63 0.34 -33.15
C SER A 2 -29.25 -0.57 -31.98
N ASP A 3 -27.95 -0.80 -31.95
CA ASP A 3 -27.05 -0.69 -30.80
C ASP A 3 -27.63 0.01 -29.57
N LYS A 4 -27.41 -0.60 -28.40
CA LYS A 4 -26.83 0.04 -27.20
C LYS A 4 -26.65 -1.03 -26.13
N VAL A 5 -25.53 -1.72 -26.20
CA VAL A 5 -24.98 -2.41 -25.03
C VAL A 5 -24.70 -1.32 -24.00
N SER A 6 -25.56 -1.26 -22.98
CA SER A 6 -25.39 -0.44 -21.79
C SER A 6 -24.33 -1.09 -20.90
N GLU A 7 -23.07 -1.09 -21.36
CA GLU A 7 -21.91 -1.44 -20.55
C GLU A 7 -21.60 -0.24 -19.64
N LYS A 8 -22.20 -0.21 -18.46
CA LYS A 8 -21.65 0.58 -17.36
C LYS A 8 -20.38 -0.15 -16.92
N GLU A 9 -19.23 0.39 -17.27
CA GLU A 9 -17.97 -0.02 -16.63
C GLU A 9 -18.11 0.26 -15.13
N GLU A 10 -18.24 -0.79 -14.33
CA GLU A 10 -18.17 -0.73 -12.88
C GLU A 10 -16.72 -0.36 -12.51
N ILE A 11 -16.48 0.92 -12.24
CA ILE A 11 -15.17 1.43 -11.84
C ILE A 11 -14.90 1.00 -10.40
N PHE A 12 -13.88 0.17 -10.19
CA PHE A 12 -13.42 -0.21 -8.85
C PHE A 12 -12.84 1.01 -8.13
N THR A 13 -13.26 1.28 -6.90
CA THR A 13 -12.73 2.37 -6.06
C THR A 13 -12.08 1.83 -4.79
N VAL A 14 -11.08 2.55 -4.30
CA VAL A 14 -10.40 2.25 -3.03
C VAL A 14 -10.27 3.51 -2.18
N PRO A 15 -10.33 3.42 -0.85
CA PRO A 15 -10.09 4.57 0.01
C PRO A 15 -8.60 4.93 0.06
N CYS A 16 -8.29 6.22 -0.04
CA CYS A 16 -6.93 6.71 0.16
C CYS A 16 -6.47 6.44 1.60
N PRO A 17 -5.31 5.81 1.84
CA PRO A 17 -4.88 5.41 3.19
C PRO A 17 -4.54 6.59 4.12
N ILE A 18 -4.36 7.79 3.56
CA ILE A 18 -3.97 9.00 4.33
C ILE A 18 -5.18 9.86 4.70
N CYS A 19 -6.17 9.99 3.82
CA CYS A 19 -7.30 10.91 4.02
C CYS A 19 -8.67 10.28 3.77
N HIS A 20 -8.72 8.99 3.43
CA HIS A 20 -9.94 8.20 3.21
C HIS A 20 -10.85 8.68 2.09
N LYS A 21 -10.38 9.58 1.22
CA LYS A 21 -11.10 9.92 -0.01
C LYS A 21 -11.13 8.72 -0.97
N GLU A 22 -12.27 8.46 -1.59
CA GLU A 22 -12.42 7.46 -2.65
C GLU A 22 -11.52 7.78 -3.86
N VAL A 23 -10.83 6.75 -4.36
CA VAL A 23 -9.93 6.82 -5.51
C VAL A 23 -10.35 5.78 -6.53
N GLU A 24 -10.69 6.22 -7.73
CA GLU A 24 -10.94 5.33 -8.87
C GLU A 24 -9.68 4.55 -9.23
N TRP A 25 -9.80 3.23 -9.41
CA TRP A 25 -8.75 2.34 -9.90
C TRP A 25 -8.66 2.41 -11.43
N SER A 26 -8.31 3.60 -11.93
CA SER A 26 -8.17 3.88 -13.35
C SER A 26 -6.96 4.77 -13.62
N GLU A 27 -6.55 4.89 -14.88
CA GLU A 27 -5.44 5.76 -15.31
C GLU A 27 -5.65 7.24 -14.94
N LYS A 28 -6.90 7.66 -14.74
CA LYS A 28 -7.25 9.02 -14.30
C LYS A 28 -6.75 9.34 -12.89
N SER A 29 -6.46 8.31 -12.08
CA SER A 29 -5.87 8.42 -10.75
C SER A 29 -4.39 8.03 -10.79
N PRO A 30 -3.46 8.91 -11.19
CA PRO A 30 -2.05 8.56 -11.40
C PRO A 30 -1.30 8.22 -10.10
N TYR A 31 -1.81 8.64 -8.95
CA TYR A 31 -1.19 8.41 -7.64
C TYR A 31 -1.87 7.29 -6.84
N ARG A 32 -2.77 6.50 -7.47
CA ARG A 32 -3.48 5.40 -6.81
C ARG A 32 -2.51 4.47 -6.05
N PRO A 33 -2.80 4.05 -4.79
CA PRO A 33 -4.09 4.21 -4.07
C PRO A 33 -4.28 5.59 -3.39
N PHE A 34 -3.35 6.53 -3.56
CA PHE A 34 -3.46 7.86 -2.98
C PHE A 34 -4.30 8.80 -3.85
N CYS A 35 -5.09 9.67 -3.22
CA CYS A 35 -5.91 10.64 -3.96
C CYS A 35 -5.09 11.78 -4.58
N SER A 36 -3.82 11.95 -4.18
CA SER A 36 -2.93 13.00 -4.67
C SER A 36 -1.46 12.69 -4.38
N LYS A 37 -0.55 13.38 -5.08
CA LYS A 37 0.90 13.36 -4.79
C LYS A 37 1.21 13.73 -3.34
N ARG A 38 0.45 14.67 -2.75
CA ARG A 38 0.63 15.08 -1.36
C ARG A 38 0.42 13.90 -0.40
N CYS A 39 -0.65 13.13 -0.58
CA CYS A 39 -0.91 11.96 0.27
C CYS A 39 0.16 10.87 0.09
N GLN A 40 0.62 10.62 -1.14
CA GLN A 40 1.73 9.70 -1.38
C GLN A 40 3.01 10.11 -0.62
N LEU A 41 3.35 11.41 -0.63
CA LEU A 41 4.53 11.92 0.06
C LEU A 41 4.40 11.92 1.59
N ILE A 42 3.18 12.12 2.12
CA ILE A 42 2.92 11.98 3.56
C ILE A 42 3.18 10.55 3.99
N ASP A 43 2.62 9.56 3.28
CA ASP A 43 2.83 8.14 3.58
C ASP A 43 4.33 7.80 3.61
N LEU A 44 5.06 8.21 2.56
CA LEU A 44 6.51 8.03 2.49
C LEU A 44 7.24 8.70 3.68
N GLY A 45 6.79 9.88 4.10
CA GLY A 45 7.32 10.58 5.27
C GLY A 45 7.08 9.82 6.58
N GLU A 46 5.88 9.28 6.81
CA GLU A 46 5.54 8.49 8.00
C GLU A 46 6.40 7.21 8.10
N TRP A 47 6.70 6.57 6.96
CA TRP A 47 7.64 5.44 6.91
C TRP A 47 9.08 5.87 7.20
N ALA A 48 9.54 6.96 6.59
CA ALA A 48 10.89 7.47 6.80
C ALA A 48 11.13 7.95 8.25
N ALA A 49 10.07 8.38 8.94
CA ALA A 49 10.09 8.80 10.33
C ALA A 49 9.87 7.65 11.33
N GLU A 50 9.81 6.39 10.88
CA GLU A 50 9.52 5.20 11.70
C GLU A 50 8.17 5.25 12.45
N GLU A 51 7.23 6.08 12.00
CA GLU A 51 5.88 6.18 12.58
C GLU A 51 5.02 4.97 12.16
N LYS A 52 5.32 4.38 11.00
CA LYS A 52 4.78 3.08 10.58
C LYS A 52 5.76 1.97 10.93
N LYS A 53 5.31 1.03 11.76
CA LYS A 53 6.07 -0.17 12.10
C LYS A 53 5.19 -1.40 11.99
N ILE A 54 5.77 -2.48 11.53
CA ILE A 54 5.14 -3.79 11.54
C ILE A 54 5.48 -4.41 12.90
N PRO A 55 4.48 -4.69 13.76
CA PRO A 55 4.74 -5.39 15.01
C PRO A 55 5.27 -6.79 14.70
N THR A 56 6.32 -7.21 15.43
CA THR A 56 6.81 -8.58 15.37
C THR A 56 6.25 -9.35 16.56
N GLU A 57 5.86 -10.59 16.31
CA GLU A 57 5.77 -11.60 17.37
C GLU A 57 7.19 -12.12 17.64
N GLU A 58 7.48 -12.55 18.88
CA GLU A 58 8.76 -13.20 19.16
C GLU A 58 8.81 -14.53 18.41
N SER A 59 9.50 -14.55 17.27
CA SER A 59 9.74 -15.78 16.54
C SER A 59 10.87 -16.56 17.22
N PRO A 60 10.68 -17.86 17.54
CA PRO A 60 11.73 -18.69 18.14
C PRO A 60 12.96 -18.86 17.23
N PHE A 61 12.89 -18.39 15.98
CA PHE A 61 14.00 -18.40 15.04
C PHE A 61 14.88 -17.14 15.08
N THR A 62 14.54 -16.14 15.89
CA THR A 62 15.29 -14.86 15.93
C THR A 62 16.46 -14.86 16.91
N THR A 63 16.61 -15.90 17.73
CA THR A 63 17.66 -15.95 18.79
C THR A 63 18.70 -17.06 18.63
N GLU A 64 18.70 -17.86 17.57
CA GLU A 64 19.61 -19.02 17.45
C GLU A 64 20.40 -19.07 16.13
N ILE A 65 21.08 -17.96 15.79
CA ILE A 65 22.32 -18.07 15.02
C ILE A 65 23.46 -17.99 16.02
N ASP A 66 23.64 -19.08 16.78
CA ASP A 66 24.85 -19.29 17.55
C ASP A 66 26.06 -19.28 16.61
N GLN A 67 26.99 -18.38 16.91
CA GLN A 67 28.18 -18.01 16.16
C GLN A 67 29.18 -19.17 15.88
N ALA A 68 28.85 -20.42 16.20
CA ALA A 68 29.76 -21.56 16.16
C ALA A 68 29.96 -22.20 14.77
N LYS A 69 29.22 -21.76 13.73
CA LYS A 69 29.34 -22.36 12.38
C LYS A 69 30.08 -21.51 11.33
N TYR A 70 30.46 -20.26 11.66
CA TYR A 70 31.11 -19.36 10.70
C TYR A 70 32.62 -19.14 10.96
N MET A 71 33.20 -19.81 11.97
CA MET A 71 34.63 -19.71 12.30
C MET A 71 35.34 -21.07 12.43
N SER A 72 34.81 -22.14 11.82
CA SER A 72 35.55 -23.40 11.65
C SER A 72 35.60 -23.83 10.20
#